data_AF-A0A015LJF6-F1
#
_entry.id   AF-A0A015LJF6-F1
#
_cell.length_a   1.000
_cell.length_b   1.000
_cell.length_c   1.000
_cell.angle_alpha   90.00
_cell.angle_beta   90.00
_cell.angle_gamma   90.00
#
_symmetry.space_group_name_H-M   'P 1'
#
loop_
_entity.id
_entity.type
_entity.pdbx_description
1 polymer ?
#
loop_
_entity_poly.entity_id
_entity_poly.type
_entity_poly.pdbx_seq_one_letter_code
_entity_poly.pdbx_strand_id
1 'polypeptide(L)'
;MKEILDEMTSQGVKWMYGRWLIEGAPHVLLLDTNSIADRLDSWKGDLWNVAGIPSPPNDQETNDAILFGYLVGWFLGDFVAREKKKAVIAHFHEWLAGVAIPLLRKRRTELTTIFTTHATLLGRYLCAGSVDFYNNIQHFSVDEEAGKRGIYHRYCIERGAAHCCDVFTTVSQITAFEAEHLLKRKPDGVLPNGLNVVKFSAMHEFQNLHARNKEKIHNFVRGHFYGHYDFDLDNTLYFFTAGRYEYRNKGVDMYIESLSRK
;
A
#
# COMPACT_ATOMS: atom_id res chain seq x y z
N MET A 1 -7.99 26.73 -4.99
CA MET A 1 -7.32 25.96 -3.91
C MET A 1 -7.29 26.74 -2.62
N LYS A 2 -6.63 27.91 -2.53
CA LYS A 2 -6.58 28.71 -1.29
C LYS A 2 -7.96 28.97 -0.68
N GLU A 3 -8.91 29.47 -1.46
CA GLU A 3 -10.30 29.72 -1.01
C GLU A 3 -10.97 28.46 -0.42
N ILE A 4 -10.76 27.30 -1.05
CA ILE A 4 -11.28 26.00 -0.58
C ILE A 4 -10.71 25.67 0.79
N LEU A 5 -9.40 25.87 0.94
CA LEU A 5 -8.69 25.59 2.17
C LEU A 5 -9.09 26.56 3.29
N ASP A 6 -9.33 27.83 2.96
CA ASP A 6 -9.84 28.84 3.89
C ASP A 6 -11.27 28.47 4.36
N GLU A 7 -12.13 27.99 3.47
CA GLU A 7 -13.47 27.47 3.80
C GLU A 7 -13.39 26.22 4.69
N MET A 8 -12.53 25.25 4.37
CA MET A 8 -12.32 24.08 5.20
C MET A 8 -11.79 24.47 6.60
N THR A 9 -10.89 25.45 6.69
CA THR A 9 -10.42 26.00 7.98
C THR A 9 -11.53 26.68 8.75
N SER A 10 -12.44 27.41 8.09
CA SER A 10 -13.62 27.99 8.74
C SER A 10 -14.53 26.94 9.40
N GLN A 11 -14.46 25.70 8.93
CA GLN A 11 -15.20 24.55 9.44
C GLN A 11 -14.40 23.70 10.46
N GLY A 12 -13.21 24.17 10.86
CA GLY A 12 -12.36 23.52 11.87
C GLY A 12 -11.27 22.60 11.31
N VAL A 13 -11.19 22.41 9.98
CA VAL A 13 -10.17 21.53 9.39
C VAL A 13 -8.80 22.19 9.45
N LYS A 14 -7.84 21.49 10.05
CA LYS A 14 -6.42 21.85 10.01
C LYS A 14 -5.74 21.16 8.84
N TRP A 15 -4.88 21.90 8.16
CA TRP A 15 -4.11 21.39 7.03
C TRP A 15 -2.74 22.05 6.97
N MET A 16 -1.80 21.39 6.28
CA MET A 16 -0.50 21.94 5.93
C MET A 16 -0.27 21.81 4.43
N TYR A 17 0.15 22.90 3.80
CA TYR A 17 0.54 22.91 2.40
C TYR A 17 2.03 23.21 2.28
N GLY A 18 2.74 22.49 1.41
CA GLY A 18 4.17 22.68 1.25
C GLY A 18 4.74 21.94 0.05
N ARG A 19 6.05 21.71 0.10
CA ARG A 19 6.79 20.85 -0.83
C ARG A 19 7.43 19.71 -0.06
N TRP A 20 7.32 18.50 -0.58
CA TRP A 20 8.00 17.35 0.02
C TRP A 20 9.51 17.45 -0.24
N LEU A 21 10.32 17.34 0.82
CA LEU A 21 11.78 17.43 0.79
C LEU A 21 12.43 16.15 0.21
N ILE A 22 12.12 15.85 -1.05
CA ILE A 22 12.69 14.76 -1.85
C ILE A 22 13.04 15.28 -3.26
N GLU A 23 13.71 14.46 -4.06
CA GLU A 23 13.97 14.77 -5.47
C GLU A 23 12.65 15.11 -6.21
N GLY A 24 12.66 16.21 -7.00
CA GLY A 24 11.48 16.73 -7.69
C GLY A 24 10.61 17.71 -6.87
N ALA A 25 10.74 17.72 -5.54
CA ALA A 25 10.05 18.64 -4.63
C ALA A 25 8.54 18.86 -4.93
N PRO A 26 7.73 17.78 -4.99
CA PRO A 26 6.31 17.87 -5.34
C PRO A 26 5.52 18.65 -4.30
N HIS A 27 4.45 19.32 -4.75
CA HIS A 27 3.50 19.98 -3.86
C HIS A 27 2.69 18.95 -3.08
N VAL A 28 2.52 19.21 -1.78
CA VAL A 28 1.78 18.34 -0.87
C VAL A 28 0.76 19.13 -0.06
N LEU A 29 -0.40 18.50 0.16
CA LEU A 29 -1.45 18.96 1.07
C LEU A 29 -1.68 17.84 2.10
N LEU A 30 -1.39 18.14 3.36
CA LEU A 30 -1.57 17.23 4.49
C LEU A 30 -2.80 17.68 5.27
N LEU A 31 -3.80 16.81 5.36
CA LEU A 31 -5.04 17.06 6.10
C LEU A 31 -4.93 16.38 7.47
N ASP A 32 -5.16 17.13 8.55
CA ASP A 32 -5.12 16.60 9.90
C ASP A 32 -6.48 15.95 10.25
N THR A 33 -6.52 14.62 10.28
CA THR A 33 -7.74 13.85 10.59
C THR A 33 -8.26 14.13 11.99
N ASN A 34 -7.39 14.45 12.95
CA ASN A 34 -7.79 14.73 14.33
C ASN A 34 -8.55 16.05 14.47
N SER A 35 -8.36 16.98 13.54
CA SER A 35 -9.03 18.29 13.56
C SER A 35 -10.54 18.21 13.39
N ILE A 36 -11.05 17.07 12.91
CA ILE A 36 -12.46 16.85 12.59
C ILE A 36 -13.00 15.54 13.21
N ALA A 37 -12.33 15.02 14.24
CA ALA A 37 -12.67 13.75 14.88
C ALA A 37 -14.12 13.71 15.43
N ASP A 38 -14.70 14.86 15.76
CA ASP A 38 -16.10 15.02 16.17
C ASP A 38 -17.10 14.60 15.08
N ARG A 39 -16.72 14.65 13.80
CA ARG A 39 -17.57 14.23 12.68
C ARG A 39 -17.54 12.73 12.39
N LEU A 40 -16.68 11.97 13.07
CA LEU A 40 -16.46 10.54 12.79
C LEU A 40 -17.76 9.74 12.80
N ASP A 41 -18.58 9.88 13.85
CA ASP A 41 -19.81 9.09 14.00
C ASP A 41 -20.82 9.39 12.89
N SER A 42 -20.96 10.66 12.51
CA SER A 42 -21.80 11.08 11.39
C SER A 42 -21.32 10.48 10.07
N TRP A 43 -20.01 10.53 9.81
CA TRP A 43 -19.42 9.99 8.58
C TRP A 43 -19.43 8.46 8.52
N LYS A 44 -19.33 7.77 9.65
CA LYS A 44 -19.57 6.32 9.71
C LYS A 44 -21.00 5.96 9.30
N GLY A 45 -21.99 6.70 9.82
CA GLY A 45 -23.39 6.52 9.45
C GLY A 45 -23.65 6.78 7.96
N ASP A 46 -23.08 7.87 7.42
CA ASP A 46 -23.16 8.17 5.98
C ASP A 46 -22.49 7.09 5.13
N LEU A 47 -21.31 6.60 5.53
CA LEU A 47 -20.57 5.59 4.77
C LEU A 47 -21.35 4.27 4.68
N TRP A 48 -22.00 3.87 5.76
CA TRP A 48 -22.91 2.73 5.76
C TRP A 48 -24.09 2.94 4.79
N ASN A 49 -24.72 4.11 4.81
CA ASN A 49 -25.85 4.43 3.93
C ASN A 49 -25.45 4.51 2.45
N VAL A 50 -24.25 5.00 2.16
CA VAL A 50 -23.74 5.21 0.80
C VAL A 50 -23.21 3.92 0.18
N ALA A 51 -22.43 3.15 0.94
CA ALA A 51 -21.63 2.04 0.43
C ALA A 51 -21.82 0.71 1.17
N GLY A 52 -22.60 0.67 2.25
CA GLY A 52 -22.80 -0.56 3.05
C GLY A 52 -21.54 -1.05 3.75
N ILE A 53 -20.57 -0.16 4.01
CA ILE A 53 -19.29 -0.51 4.64
C ILE A 53 -19.45 -0.38 6.16
N PRO A 54 -19.33 -1.49 6.93
CA PRO A 54 -19.36 -1.42 8.39
C PRO A 54 -18.06 -0.81 8.93
N SER A 55 -18.11 -0.18 10.11
CA SER A 55 -16.94 0.48 10.71
C SER A 55 -16.96 0.36 12.24
N PRO A 56 -16.39 -0.73 12.80
CA PRO A 56 -16.31 -0.94 14.25
C PRO A 56 -15.67 0.26 14.96
N PRO A 57 -16.14 0.66 16.16
CA PRO A 57 -15.61 1.82 16.87
C PRO A 57 -14.15 1.65 17.33
N ASN A 58 -13.74 0.41 17.61
CA ASN A 58 -12.45 0.05 18.17
C ASN A 58 -11.30 -0.07 17.15
N ASP A 59 -11.55 0.15 15.86
CA ASP A 59 -10.52 0.08 14.81
C ASP A 59 -10.03 1.48 14.41
N GLN A 60 -8.94 1.93 15.02
CA GLN A 60 -8.39 3.27 14.79
C GLN A 60 -7.94 3.47 13.33
N GLU A 61 -7.32 2.46 12.70
CA GLU A 61 -6.87 2.59 11.30
C GLU A 61 -8.06 2.80 10.35
N THR A 62 -9.17 2.10 10.61
CA THR A 62 -10.41 2.30 9.87
C THR A 62 -11.01 3.67 10.15
N ASN A 63 -11.00 4.12 11.41
CA ASN A 63 -11.48 5.46 11.77
C ASN A 63 -10.71 6.55 11.04
N ASP A 64 -9.38 6.46 11.02
CA ASP A 64 -8.51 7.42 10.33
C ASP A 64 -8.71 7.38 8.81
N ALA A 65 -8.86 6.19 8.22
CA ALA A 65 -9.16 6.03 6.79
C ALA A 65 -10.51 6.68 6.42
N ILE A 66 -11.52 6.59 7.29
CA ILE A 66 -12.81 7.23 7.09
C ILE A 66 -12.67 8.76 7.15
N LEU A 67 -12.05 9.29 8.21
CA LEU A 67 -11.82 10.73 8.34
C LEU A 67 -11.05 11.29 7.14
N PHE A 68 -9.97 10.61 6.76
CA PHE A 68 -9.15 11.00 5.62
C PHE A 68 -9.94 10.94 4.31
N GLY A 69 -10.68 9.86 4.06
CA GLY A 69 -11.49 9.70 2.85
C GLY A 69 -12.58 10.76 2.70
N TYR A 70 -13.25 11.14 3.78
CA TYR A 70 -14.25 12.21 3.78
C TYR A 70 -13.63 13.59 3.57
N LEU A 71 -12.50 13.88 4.22
CA LEU A 71 -11.75 15.12 4.03
C LEU A 71 -11.25 15.28 2.59
N VAL A 72 -10.67 14.23 2.02
CA VAL A 72 -10.23 14.21 0.61
C VAL A 72 -11.42 14.31 -0.34
N GLY A 73 -12.51 13.58 -0.08
CA GLY A 73 -13.73 13.64 -0.88
C GLY A 73 -14.38 15.02 -0.86
N TRP A 74 -14.37 15.71 0.28
CA TRP A 74 -14.81 17.09 0.40
C TRP A 74 -13.92 18.02 -0.43
N PHE A 75 -12.60 18.01 -0.18
CA PHE A 75 -11.65 18.85 -0.90
C PHE A 75 -11.76 18.68 -2.42
N LEU A 76 -11.82 17.44 -2.90
CA LEU A 76 -11.92 17.14 -4.34
C LEU A 76 -13.26 17.61 -4.93
N GLY A 77 -14.37 17.43 -4.20
CA GLY A 77 -15.69 17.93 -4.63
C GLY A 77 -15.69 19.44 -4.84
N ASP A 78 -15.16 20.17 -3.85
CA ASP A 78 -15.04 21.63 -3.92
C ASP A 78 -14.03 22.11 -4.96
N PHE A 79 -13.00 21.30 -5.22
CA PHE A 79 -11.98 21.59 -6.22
C PHE A 79 -12.55 21.50 -7.65
N VAL A 80 -13.25 20.41 -7.98
CA VAL A 80 -13.84 20.23 -9.34
C VAL A 80 -15.04 21.14 -9.58
N ALA A 81 -15.72 21.58 -8.52
CA ALA A 81 -16.76 22.59 -8.64
C ALA A 81 -16.22 23.92 -9.18
N ARG A 82 -14.96 24.25 -8.87
CA ARG A 82 -14.29 25.50 -9.28
C ARG A 82 -13.36 25.35 -10.49
N GLU A 83 -12.70 24.20 -10.65
CA GLU A 83 -11.83 23.91 -11.79
C GLU A 83 -12.67 23.48 -13.00
N LYS A 84 -12.87 24.41 -13.94
CA LYS A 84 -13.67 24.18 -15.17
C LYS A 84 -12.84 24.12 -16.45
N LYS A 85 -11.51 24.26 -16.36
CA LYS A 85 -10.63 24.29 -17.54
C LYS A 85 -9.91 22.97 -17.77
N LYS A 86 -9.60 22.23 -16.70
CA LYS A 86 -8.80 21.01 -16.78
C LYS A 86 -9.59 19.80 -16.29
N ALA A 87 -9.36 18.66 -16.93
CA ALA A 87 -9.77 17.38 -16.37
C ALA A 87 -8.96 17.09 -15.10
N VAL A 88 -9.64 16.60 -14.06
CA VAL A 88 -9.05 16.28 -12.77
C VAL A 88 -8.97 14.76 -12.62
N ILE A 89 -7.78 14.26 -12.28
CA ILE A 89 -7.53 12.85 -12.01
C ILE A 89 -7.14 12.72 -10.52
N ALA A 90 -7.85 11.87 -9.79
CA ALA A 90 -7.55 11.53 -8.41
C ALA A 90 -7.07 10.07 -8.34
N HIS A 91 -5.80 9.88 -7.98
CA HIS A 91 -5.17 8.57 -7.88
C HIS A 91 -4.99 8.20 -6.41
N PHE A 92 -5.65 7.13 -6.00
CA PHE A 92 -5.64 6.59 -4.65
C PHE A 92 -4.79 5.33 -4.59
N HIS A 93 -3.91 5.24 -3.59
CA HIS A 93 -3.09 4.08 -3.33
C HIS A 93 -3.51 3.44 -2.02
N GLU A 94 -3.77 2.12 -2.05
CA GLU A 94 -4.21 1.31 -0.91
C GLU A 94 -5.59 1.64 -0.34
N TRP A 95 -6.19 0.63 0.31
CA TRP A 95 -7.53 0.73 0.87
C TRP A 95 -7.67 1.84 1.93
N LEU A 96 -6.59 2.16 2.65
CA LEU A 96 -6.56 3.24 3.66
C LEU A 96 -6.90 4.61 3.05
N ALA A 97 -6.52 4.86 1.80
CA ALA A 97 -6.90 6.08 1.06
C ALA A 97 -8.17 5.89 0.22
N GLY A 98 -8.68 4.67 0.11
CA GLY A 98 -9.74 4.28 -0.83
C GLY A 98 -11.16 4.71 -0.44
N VAL A 99 -11.39 5.15 0.81
CA VAL A 99 -12.74 5.51 1.29
C VAL A 99 -13.37 6.64 0.49
N ALA A 100 -12.58 7.58 -0.03
CA ALA A 100 -13.09 8.67 -0.85
C ALA A 100 -13.75 8.18 -2.16
N ILE A 101 -13.34 7.03 -2.71
CA ILE A 101 -13.75 6.58 -4.04
C ILE A 101 -15.25 6.26 -4.10
N PRO A 102 -15.83 5.41 -3.22
CA PRO A 102 -17.28 5.22 -3.18
C PRO A 102 -18.07 6.52 -2.99
N LEU A 103 -17.56 7.45 -2.18
CA LEU A 103 -18.20 8.75 -1.93
C LEU A 103 -18.24 9.59 -3.20
N LEU A 104 -17.10 9.73 -3.89
CA LEU A 104 -16.97 10.50 -5.12
C LEU A 104 -17.84 9.93 -6.24
N ARG A 105 -17.89 8.59 -6.35
CA ARG A 105 -18.74 7.88 -7.30
C ARG A 105 -20.23 8.09 -7.02
N LYS A 106 -20.67 7.92 -5.77
CA LYS A 106 -22.08 8.13 -5.38
C LYS A 106 -22.52 9.58 -5.61
N ARG A 107 -21.66 10.54 -5.28
CA ARG A 107 -21.90 11.98 -5.46
C ARG A 107 -21.80 12.43 -6.93
N ARG A 108 -21.43 11.55 -7.85
CA ARG A 108 -21.22 11.85 -9.28
C ARG A 108 -20.28 13.05 -9.49
N THR A 109 -19.18 13.04 -8.75
CA THR A 109 -18.19 14.12 -8.79
C THR A 109 -17.50 14.14 -10.16
N GLU A 110 -17.33 15.33 -10.76
CA GLU A 110 -16.73 15.52 -12.10
C GLU A 110 -15.19 15.34 -12.11
N LEU A 111 -14.71 14.14 -11.76
CA LEU A 111 -13.30 13.74 -11.85
C LEU A 111 -13.17 12.27 -12.25
N THR A 112 -11.97 11.88 -12.69
CA THR A 112 -11.62 10.48 -12.91
C THR A 112 -10.84 9.94 -11.73
N THR A 113 -11.21 8.74 -11.27
CA THR A 113 -10.57 8.05 -10.15
C THR A 113 -9.73 6.86 -10.63
N ILE A 114 -8.51 6.76 -10.10
CA ILE A 114 -7.64 5.59 -10.27
C ILE A 114 -7.41 4.98 -8.89
N PHE A 115 -7.57 3.67 -8.77
CA PHE A 115 -7.21 2.93 -7.57
C PHE A 115 -6.08 1.96 -7.87
N THR A 116 -4.99 2.04 -7.11
CA THR A 116 -3.91 1.05 -7.13
C THR A 116 -3.82 0.35 -5.79
N THR A 117 -4.04 -0.97 -5.78
CA THR A 117 -3.69 -1.81 -4.64
C THR A 117 -2.31 -2.46 -4.86
N HIS A 118 -1.43 -2.35 -3.88
CA HIS A 118 -0.10 -2.97 -3.87
C HIS A 118 -0.14 -4.39 -3.30
N ALA A 119 -1.16 -4.73 -2.52
CA ALA A 119 -1.43 -6.08 -2.04
C ALA A 119 -2.91 -6.22 -1.64
N THR A 120 -3.48 -7.41 -1.78
CA THR A 120 -4.83 -7.66 -1.26
C THR A 120 -4.80 -7.92 0.25
N LEU A 121 -5.77 -7.39 1.00
CA LEU A 121 -5.88 -7.67 2.44
C LEU A 121 -5.97 -9.17 2.69
N LEU A 122 -6.96 -9.84 2.07
CA LEU A 122 -7.16 -11.28 2.23
C LEU A 122 -5.94 -12.10 1.80
N GLY A 123 -5.25 -11.74 0.71
CA GLY A 123 -4.07 -12.47 0.25
C GLY A 123 -2.97 -12.52 1.30
N ARG A 124 -2.69 -11.40 1.98
CA ARG A 124 -1.70 -11.33 3.06
C ARG A 124 -2.04 -12.26 4.23
N TYR A 125 -3.31 -12.29 4.66
CA TYR A 125 -3.71 -13.13 5.77
C TYR A 125 -3.83 -14.61 5.40
N LEU A 126 -4.22 -14.94 4.16
CA LEU A 126 -4.32 -16.32 3.68
C LEU A 126 -2.92 -16.92 3.53
N CYS A 127 -1.96 -16.20 2.95
CA CYS A 127 -0.58 -16.69 2.81
C CYS A 127 0.08 -16.99 4.16
N ALA A 128 -0.23 -16.19 5.19
CA ALA A 128 0.28 -16.45 6.55
C ALA A 128 -0.31 -17.73 7.18
N GLY A 129 -1.48 -18.19 6.71
CA GLY A 129 -2.28 -19.27 7.31
C GLY A 129 -1.86 -20.71 7.00
N SER A 130 -0.74 -20.96 6.30
CA SER A 130 -0.32 -22.31 5.84
C SER A 130 -1.29 -22.98 4.85
N VAL A 131 -2.17 -22.21 4.20
CA VAL A 131 -3.07 -22.77 3.19
C VAL A 131 -2.40 -22.77 1.84
N ASP A 132 -2.75 -23.75 1.00
CA ASP A 132 -2.38 -23.75 -0.41
C ASP A 132 -3.19 -22.65 -1.13
N PHE A 133 -2.64 -21.44 -1.09
CA PHE A 133 -3.33 -20.21 -1.46
C PHE A 133 -3.58 -20.11 -2.96
N TYR A 134 -2.54 -20.18 -3.78
CA TYR A 134 -2.65 -19.92 -5.22
C TYR A 134 -3.45 -20.99 -5.96
N ASN A 135 -3.37 -22.26 -5.54
CA ASN A 135 -4.14 -23.33 -6.18
C ASN A 135 -5.63 -23.30 -5.79
N ASN A 136 -5.99 -22.76 -4.63
CA ASN A 136 -7.37 -22.74 -4.14
C ASN A 136 -8.02 -21.35 -4.15
N ILE A 137 -7.36 -20.33 -4.73
CA ILE A 137 -7.81 -18.93 -4.63
C ILE A 137 -9.24 -18.73 -5.16
N GLN A 138 -9.65 -19.53 -6.14
CA GLN A 138 -10.96 -19.49 -6.78
C GLN A 138 -12.09 -20.00 -5.87
N HIS A 139 -11.75 -20.81 -4.86
CA HIS A 139 -12.70 -21.51 -4.02
C HIS A 139 -12.93 -20.83 -2.66
N PHE A 140 -12.18 -19.78 -2.33
CA PHE A 140 -12.37 -19.08 -1.06
C PHE A 140 -13.67 -18.26 -1.02
N SER A 141 -14.44 -18.47 0.04
CA SER A 141 -15.53 -17.58 0.45
C SER A 141 -14.92 -16.32 1.09
N VAL A 142 -14.78 -15.26 0.30
CA VAL A 142 -14.10 -14.02 0.70
C VAL A 142 -14.72 -13.35 1.93
N ASP A 143 -16.05 -13.38 2.05
CA ASP A 143 -16.76 -12.76 3.16
C ASP A 143 -16.57 -13.55 4.46
N GLU A 144 -16.61 -14.89 4.37
CA GLU A 144 -16.35 -15.79 5.49
C GLU A 144 -14.89 -15.70 5.96
N GLU A 145 -13.93 -15.74 5.02
CA GLU A 145 -12.52 -15.66 5.36
C GLU A 145 -12.13 -14.30 5.96
N ALA A 146 -12.76 -13.21 5.50
CA ALA A 146 -12.59 -11.89 6.09
C ALA A 146 -13.26 -11.79 7.48
N GLY A 147 -14.44 -12.40 7.65
CA GLY A 147 -15.15 -12.49 8.92
C GLY A 147 -14.38 -13.27 9.99
N LYS A 148 -13.88 -14.47 9.65
CA LYS A 148 -13.05 -15.31 10.54
C LYS A 148 -11.82 -14.59 11.08
N ARG A 149 -11.28 -13.65 10.30
CA ARG A 149 -10.07 -12.89 10.65
C ARG A 149 -10.36 -11.52 11.26
N GLY A 150 -11.64 -11.15 11.40
CA GLY A 150 -12.04 -9.85 11.94
C GLY A 150 -11.63 -8.67 11.06
N ILE A 151 -11.50 -8.86 9.74
CA ILE A 151 -11.09 -7.80 8.79
C ILE A 151 -12.18 -7.47 7.77
N TYR A 152 -13.40 -7.96 7.96
CA TYR A 152 -14.51 -7.79 7.01
C TYR A 152 -14.75 -6.32 6.64
N HIS A 153 -14.77 -5.40 7.62
CA HIS A 153 -14.92 -3.97 7.37
C HIS A 153 -13.80 -3.37 6.52
N ARG A 154 -12.55 -3.76 6.76
CA ARG A 154 -11.39 -3.32 5.97
C ARG A 154 -11.46 -3.85 4.53
N TYR A 155 -11.83 -5.13 4.39
CA TYR A 155 -12.05 -5.76 3.09
C TYR A 155 -13.19 -5.08 2.31
N CYS A 156 -14.28 -4.67 2.97
CA CYS A 156 -15.34 -3.90 2.33
C CYS A 156 -14.85 -2.56 1.78
N ILE A 157 -13.94 -1.87 2.48
CA ILE A 157 -13.31 -0.64 1.97
C ILE A 157 -12.46 -0.93 0.73
N GLU A 158 -11.59 -1.94 0.80
CA GLU A 158 -10.72 -2.33 -0.31
C GLU A 158 -11.53 -2.71 -1.56
N ARG A 159 -12.55 -3.56 -1.39
CA ARG A 159 -13.46 -3.96 -2.47
C ARG A 159 -14.30 -2.79 -2.98
N GLY A 160 -14.81 -1.94 -2.09
CA GLY A 160 -15.57 -0.74 -2.46
C GLY A 160 -14.73 0.21 -3.32
N ALA A 161 -13.49 0.48 -2.92
CA ALA A 161 -12.54 1.28 -3.68
C ALA A 161 -12.22 0.67 -5.05
N ALA A 162 -11.98 -0.65 -5.09
CA ALA A 162 -11.74 -1.37 -6.34
C ALA A 162 -12.95 -1.31 -7.29
N HIS A 163 -14.18 -1.45 -6.82
CA HIS A 163 -15.37 -1.44 -7.69
C HIS A 163 -15.87 -0.04 -8.07
N CYS A 164 -15.65 0.97 -7.21
CA CYS A 164 -16.16 2.31 -7.45
C CYS A 164 -15.20 3.21 -8.25
N CYS A 165 -13.94 2.82 -8.44
CA CYS A 165 -13.00 3.61 -9.25
C CYS A 165 -13.25 3.45 -10.75
N ASP A 166 -12.81 4.43 -11.54
CA ASP A 166 -12.89 4.35 -13.00
C ASP A 166 -11.83 3.39 -13.54
N VAL A 167 -10.59 3.50 -13.05
CA VAL A 167 -9.48 2.62 -13.43
C VAL A 167 -8.92 1.90 -12.21
N PHE A 168 -8.90 0.57 -12.25
CA PHE A 168 -8.34 -0.28 -11.21
C PHE A 168 -7.01 -0.88 -11.65
N THR A 169 -5.99 -0.81 -10.81
CA THR A 169 -4.63 -1.29 -11.11
C THR A 169 -4.00 -2.02 -9.94
N THR A 170 -3.04 -2.88 -10.24
CA THR A 170 -2.18 -3.54 -9.23
C THR A 170 -0.71 -3.34 -9.59
N VAL A 171 0.21 -3.72 -8.71
CA VAL A 171 1.66 -3.56 -8.94
C VAL A 171 2.35 -4.75 -9.59
N SER A 172 1.65 -5.88 -9.74
CA SER A 172 2.21 -7.06 -10.39
C SER A 172 1.11 -7.94 -11.01
N GLN A 173 1.49 -8.80 -11.94
CA GLN A 173 0.58 -9.77 -12.55
C GLN A 173 0.03 -10.78 -11.53
N ILE A 174 0.85 -11.19 -10.55
CA ILE A 174 0.40 -12.11 -9.49
C ILE A 174 -0.63 -11.43 -8.58
N THR A 175 -0.40 -10.18 -8.20
CA THR A 175 -1.39 -9.38 -7.45
C THR A 175 -2.64 -9.10 -8.28
N ALA A 176 -2.51 -8.98 -9.62
CA ALA A 176 -3.67 -8.83 -10.49
C ALA A 176 -4.56 -10.07 -10.48
N PHE A 177 -3.95 -11.25 -10.56
CA PHE A 177 -4.64 -12.54 -10.42
C PHE A 177 -5.30 -12.68 -9.05
N GLU A 178 -4.64 -12.28 -7.97
CA GLU A 178 -5.23 -12.25 -6.63
C GLU A 178 -6.45 -11.32 -6.56
N ALA A 179 -6.32 -10.09 -7.04
CA ALA A 179 -7.37 -9.08 -6.99
C ALA A 179 -8.61 -9.50 -7.80
N GLU A 180 -8.42 -10.14 -8.95
CA GLU A 180 -9.52 -10.68 -9.76
C GLU A 180 -10.39 -11.64 -8.95
N HIS A 181 -9.77 -12.54 -8.18
CA HIS A 181 -10.48 -13.55 -7.40
C HIS A 181 -10.92 -13.06 -6.02
N LEU A 182 -10.14 -12.24 -5.34
CA LEU A 182 -10.42 -11.78 -3.97
C LEU A 182 -11.28 -10.52 -3.95
N LEU A 183 -10.98 -9.54 -4.82
CA LEU A 183 -11.75 -8.29 -4.92
C LEU A 183 -12.87 -8.36 -5.95
N LYS A 184 -12.97 -9.45 -6.71
CA LYS A 184 -14.04 -9.69 -7.70
C LYS A 184 -14.08 -8.63 -8.81
N ARG A 185 -12.95 -7.98 -9.09
CA ARG A 185 -12.75 -7.08 -10.23
C ARG A 185 -11.38 -7.36 -10.81
N LYS A 186 -11.31 -7.69 -12.10
CA LYS A 186 -10.05 -7.79 -12.83
C LYS A 186 -9.44 -6.39 -12.97
N PRO A 187 -8.16 -6.17 -12.61
CA PRO A 187 -7.51 -4.89 -12.84
C PRO A 187 -7.41 -4.57 -14.34
N ASP A 188 -7.54 -3.28 -14.66
CA ASP A 188 -7.42 -2.72 -16.00
C ASP A 188 -5.95 -2.69 -16.49
N GLY A 189 -5.00 -2.72 -15.55
CA GLY A 189 -3.57 -2.77 -15.86
C GLY A 189 -2.67 -3.00 -14.65
N VAL A 190 -1.38 -3.19 -14.94
CA VAL A 190 -0.34 -3.35 -13.93
C VAL A 190 0.61 -2.15 -13.97
N LEU A 191 0.83 -1.53 -12.81
CA LEU A 191 1.74 -0.42 -12.58
C LEU A 191 2.92 -0.89 -11.71
N PRO A 192 3.97 -1.51 -12.31
CA PRO A 192 5.09 -2.05 -11.54
C PRO A 192 5.88 -0.92 -10.88
N ASN A 193 6.31 -1.17 -9.64
CA ASN A 193 7.11 -0.21 -8.88
C ASN A 193 8.49 -0.02 -9.53
N GLY A 194 8.80 1.21 -9.93
CA GLY A 194 10.11 1.59 -10.44
C GLY A 194 11.09 1.97 -9.32
N LEU A 195 12.37 2.03 -9.66
CA LEU A 195 13.42 2.61 -8.83
C LEU A 195 14.16 3.68 -9.62
N ASN A 196 14.58 4.75 -8.96
CA ASN A 196 15.51 5.71 -9.54
C ASN A 196 16.89 5.04 -9.62
N VAL A 197 17.17 4.38 -10.74
CA VAL A 197 18.46 3.74 -10.96
C VAL A 197 19.50 4.82 -11.19
N VAL A 198 20.31 5.08 -10.16
CA VAL A 198 21.53 5.85 -10.32
C VAL A 198 22.41 5.05 -11.28
N LYS A 199 22.45 5.47 -12.54
CA LYS A 199 23.34 4.88 -13.53
C LYS A 199 24.76 5.21 -13.09
N PHE A 200 25.45 4.23 -12.49
CA PHE A 200 26.88 4.34 -12.26
C PHE A 200 27.53 4.69 -13.60
N SER A 201 28.20 5.83 -13.65
CA SER A 201 28.83 6.39 -14.86
C SER A 201 29.94 5.49 -15.41
N ALA A 202 30.36 4.47 -14.65
CA ALA A 202 31.35 3.47 -15.02
C ALA A 202 30.95 2.07 -14.54
N MET A 203 30.74 1.11 -15.45
CA MET A 203 30.42 -0.29 -15.10
C MET A 203 31.49 -0.97 -14.21
N HIS A 204 32.75 -0.54 -14.30
CA HIS A 204 33.85 -1.09 -13.48
C HIS A 204 33.79 -0.61 -12.02
N GLU A 205 33.14 0.52 -11.74
CA GLU A 205 33.03 1.06 -10.38
C GLU A 205 32.21 0.13 -9.47
N PHE A 206 31.16 -0.50 -10.00
CA PHE A 206 30.37 -1.49 -9.26
C PHE A 206 31.21 -2.71 -8.85
N GLN A 207 32.12 -3.18 -9.71
CA GLN A 207 33.01 -4.30 -9.39
C GLN A 207 34.03 -3.91 -8.30
N ASN A 208 34.58 -2.70 -8.37
CA ASN A 208 35.46 -2.18 -7.32
C ASN A 208 34.71 -2.03 -5.99
N LEU A 209 33.46 -1.57 -6.02
CA LEU A 209 32.59 -1.50 -4.84
C LEU A 209 32.29 -2.88 -4.27
N HIS A 210 32.05 -3.88 -5.12
CA HIS A 210 31.87 -5.26 -4.70
C HIS A 210 33.09 -5.77 -3.92
N ALA A 211 34.29 -5.69 -4.50
CA ALA A 211 35.52 -6.15 -3.85
C ALA A 211 35.78 -5.42 -2.51
N ARG A 212 35.62 -4.08 -2.51
CA ARG A 212 35.81 -3.25 -1.32
C ARG A 212 34.83 -3.58 -0.19
N ASN A 213 33.57 -3.85 -0.51
CA ASN A 213 32.57 -4.23 0.50
C ASN A 213 32.70 -5.70 0.92
N LYS A 214 33.11 -6.60 0.01
CA LYS A 214 33.42 -8.00 0.32
C LYS A 214 34.52 -8.09 1.38
N GLU A 215 35.57 -7.25 1.31
CA GLU A 215 36.62 -7.21 2.33
C GLU A 215 36.10 -6.82 3.73
N LYS A 216 35.09 -5.95 3.81
CA LYS A 216 34.45 -5.63 5.09
C LYS A 216 33.73 -6.85 5.68
N ILE A 217 33.08 -7.65 4.83
CA ILE A 217 32.43 -8.90 5.24
C ILE A 217 33.50 -9.93 5.63
N HIS A 218 34.62 -10.02 4.91
CA HIS A 218 35.76 -10.86 5.29
C HIS A 218 36.23 -10.55 6.71
N ASN A 219 36.43 -9.28 7.04
CA ASN A 219 36.82 -8.87 8.40
C ASN A 219 35.80 -9.29 9.46
N PHE A 220 34.51 -9.16 9.18
CA PHE A 220 33.46 -9.65 10.08
C PHE A 220 33.53 -11.18 10.26
N VAL A 221 33.67 -11.93 9.17
CA VAL A 221 33.72 -13.41 9.19
C VAL A 221 34.97 -13.92 9.91
N ARG A 222 36.14 -13.30 9.70
CA ARG A 222 37.38 -13.63 10.45
C ARG A 222 37.17 -13.48 11.95
N GLY A 223 36.48 -12.42 12.38
CA GLY A 223 36.14 -12.21 13.79
C GLY A 223 35.09 -13.19 14.32
N HIS A 224 34.02 -13.43 13.54
CA HIS A 224 32.91 -14.31 13.94
C HIS A 224 33.33 -15.77 14.07
N PHE A 225 34.25 -16.24 13.22
CA PHE A 225 34.81 -17.58 13.22
C PHE A 225 36.18 -17.67 13.91
N TYR A 226 36.52 -16.73 14.79
CA TYR A 226 37.79 -16.77 15.51
C TYR A 226 37.96 -18.09 16.29
N GLY A 227 39.09 -18.78 16.08
CA GLY A 227 39.37 -20.11 16.63
C GLY A 227 38.82 -21.29 15.81
N HIS A 228 37.95 -21.03 14.83
CA HIS A 228 37.32 -22.02 13.95
C HIS A 228 37.39 -21.61 12.47
N TYR A 229 38.41 -20.84 12.10
CA TYR A 229 38.62 -20.36 10.74
C TYR A 229 39.46 -21.38 9.97
N ASP A 230 38.78 -22.39 9.40
CA ASP A 230 39.38 -23.55 8.72
C ASP A 230 39.08 -23.61 7.20
N PHE A 231 38.62 -22.49 6.62
CA PHE A 231 38.24 -22.38 5.21
C PHE A 231 38.87 -21.15 4.52
N ASP A 232 38.98 -21.21 3.20
CA ASP A 232 39.52 -20.13 2.37
C ASP A 232 38.43 -19.12 1.97
N LEU A 233 38.61 -17.85 2.31
CA LEU A 233 37.70 -16.76 1.98
C LEU A 233 37.67 -16.41 0.49
N ASP A 234 38.76 -16.66 -0.24
CA ASP A 234 38.79 -16.45 -1.69
C ASP A 234 37.88 -17.45 -2.41
N ASN A 235 37.71 -18.65 -1.83
CA ASN A 235 36.79 -19.68 -2.29
C ASN A 235 35.48 -19.76 -1.47
N THR A 236 35.12 -18.69 -0.75
CA THR A 236 33.86 -18.61 0.01
C THR A 236 32.86 -17.67 -0.67
N LEU A 237 31.60 -18.10 -0.74
CA LEU A 237 30.49 -17.30 -1.26
C LEU A 237 29.58 -16.81 -0.12
N TYR A 238 29.07 -15.58 -0.26
CA TYR A 238 28.16 -14.97 0.72
C TYR A 238 26.74 -14.95 0.20
N PHE A 239 25.89 -15.79 0.79
CA PHE A 239 24.47 -15.81 0.51
C PHE A 239 23.73 -15.10 1.63
N PHE A 240 22.71 -14.31 1.28
CA PHE A 240 21.90 -13.59 2.27
C PHE A 240 20.46 -13.47 1.80
N THR A 241 19.55 -13.37 2.76
CA THR A 241 18.16 -12.94 2.58
C THR A 241 17.90 -11.76 3.51
N ALA A 242 17.07 -10.80 3.10
CA ALA A 242 16.77 -9.61 3.88
C ALA A 242 15.34 -9.13 3.63
N GLY A 243 14.70 -8.58 4.67
CA GLY A 243 13.35 -8.05 4.59
C GLY A 243 12.70 -7.91 5.96
N ARG A 244 11.41 -7.57 5.98
CA ARG A 244 10.61 -7.67 7.21
C ARG A 244 10.62 -9.10 7.73
N TYR A 245 10.51 -9.24 9.06
CA TYR A 245 10.50 -10.55 9.69
C TYR A 245 9.17 -11.28 9.48
N GLU A 246 9.01 -11.90 8.31
CA GLU A 246 7.86 -12.73 7.94
C GLU A 246 8.37 -14.11 7.49
N TYR A 247 8.52 -15.03 8.43
CA TYR A 247 9.23 -16.31 8.24
C TYR A 247 8.79 -17.09 6.99
N ARG A 248 7.48 -17.23 6.76
CA ARG A 248 6.94 -17.97 5.61
C ARG A 248 6.74 -17.11 4.37
N ASN A 249 6.16 -15.91 4.50
CA ASN A 249 5.92 -15.04 3.35
C ASN A 249 7.20 -14.59 2.65
N LYS A 250 8.32 -14.52 3.38
CA LYS A 250 9.66 -14.21 2.83
C LYS A 250 10.47 -15.45 2.49
N GLY A 251 9.90 -16.65 2.66
CA GLY A 251 10.56 -17.92 2.33
C GLY A 251 11.81 -18.20 3.16
N VAL A 252 11.88 -17.70 4.40
CA VAL A 252 13.02 -17.94 5.30
C VAL A 252 13.08 -19.42 5.70
N ASP A 253 11.93 -20.05 5.86
CA ASP A 253 11.79 -21.50 6.02
C ASP A 253 12.42 -22.27 4.86
N MET A 254 12.04 -21.92 3.62
CA MET A 254 12.61 -22.54 2.42
C MET A 254 14.09 -22.23 2.25
N TYR A 255 14.53 -21.01 2.58
CA TYR A 255 15.92 -20.59 2.47
C TYR A 255 16.82 -21.46 3.36
N ILE A 256 16.46 -21.63 4.63
CA ILE A 256 17.23 -22.45 5.58
C ILE A 256 17.20 -23.93 5.18
N GLU A 257 16.03 -24.45 4.81
CA GLU A 257 15.89 -25.85 4.36
C GLU A 257 16.66 -26.14 3.06
N SER A 258 16.75 -25.16 2.16
CA SER A 258 17.52 -25.33 0.91
C SER A 258 19.03 -25.30 1.18
N LEU A 259 19.49 -24.51 2.14
CA LEU A 259 20.90 -24.45 2.54
C LEU A 259 21.36 -25.72 3.27
N SER A 260 20.45 -26.45 3.93
CA SER A 260 20.79 -27.67 4.67
C SER A 260 20.95 -28.90 3.74
N ARG A 261 20.32 -28.86 2.56
CA ARG A 261 20.33 -29.97 1.60
C ARG A 261 21.68 -30.08 0.90
N LYS A 262 22.25 -31.28 0.94
CA LYS A 262 23.51 -31.65 0.27
C LYS A 262 23.25 -32.30 -1.08
#